data_AF-A0A920R792-F1
#
_entry.id   AF-A0A920R792-F1
#
_cell.length_a   1.000
_cell.length_b   1.000
_cell.length_c   1.000
_cell.angle_alpha   90.00
_cell.angle_beta   90.00
_cell.angle_gamma   90.00
#
_symmetry.space_group_name_H-M   'P 1'
#
loop_
_entity.id
_entity.type
_entity.pdbx_description
1 polymer ?
#
loop_
_entity_poly.entity_id
_entity_poly.type
_entity_poly.pdbx_seq_one_letter_code
_entity_poly.pdbx_strand_id
1 'polypeptide(L)' 'MFEGVPTYPNASRFWQVVDKHQVNIFYTAPTAIRALMSAGDDPVTSTSRSSLRLLGSVGEPINPEAWEWYYTLWVMVAAP' A
#
# COMPACT_ATOMS: atom_id res chain seq x y z
N MET A 1 3.05 11.34 -10.73
CA MET A 1 1.91 12.00 -10.06
C MET A 1 0.69 11.09 -10.24
N PHE A 2 0.01 10.74 -9.15
CA PHE A 2 -1.22 9.94 -9.20
C PHE A 2 -2.41 10.88 -9.01
N GLU A 3 -3.42 10.77 -9.87
CA GLU A 3 -4.67 11.52 -9.77
C GLU A 3 -5.82 10.53 -9.58
N GLY A 4 -6.61 10.71 -8.51
CA GLY A 4 -7.72 9.84 -8.14
C GLY A 4 -7.73 9.50 -6.64
N VAL A 5 -8.66 8.62 -6.25
CA VAL A 5 -8.76 8.10 -4.87
C VAL A 5 -8.20 6.67 -4.78
N PRO A 6 -7.67 6.25 -3.62
CA PRO A 6 -7.08 4.92 -3.42
C PRO A 6 -8.00 3.73 -3.72
N THR A 7 -9.31 3.97 -3.76
CA THR A 7 -10.35 2.93 -3.73
C THR A 7 -11.19 2.86 -5.01
N TYR A 8 -10.86 3.64 -6.04
CA TYR A 8 -11.58 3.62 -7.31
C TYR A 8 -10.70 3.11 -8.46
N PRO A 9 -11.17 2.17 -9.30
CA PRO A 9 -12.48 1.51 -9.26
C PRO A 9 -12.65 0.48 -8.14
N ASN A 10 -11.56 0.09 -7.46
CA ASN A 10 -11.59 -0.75 -6.27
C ASN A 10 -10.40 -0.41 -5.35
N ALA A 11 -10.40 -0.99 -4.15
CA ALA A 11 -9.33 -0.83 -3.16
C ALA A 11 -7.95 -1.23 -3.70
N SER A 12 -7.86 -2.11 -4.71
CA SER A 12 -6.57 -2.56 -5.27
C SER A 12 -5.80 -1.47 -6.03
N ARG A 13 -6.38 -0.28 -6.24
CA ARG A 13 -5.89 0.73 -7.19
C ARG A 13 -4.43 1.13 -6.98
N PHE A 14 -4.01 1.38 -5.75
CA PHE A 14 -2.62 1.77 -5.47
C PHE A 14 -1.63 0.67 -5.83
N TRP A 15 -1.94 -0.57 -5.48
CA TRP A 15 -1.05 -1.69 -5.76
C TRP A 15 -1.02 -2.06 -7.25
N GLN A 16 -2.14 -1.92 -7.95
CA GLN A 16 -2.17 -2.03 -9.42
C GLN A 16 -1.28 -0.99 -10.09
N VAL A 17 -1.25 0.24 -9.57
CA VAL A 17 -0.35 1.29 -10.07
C VAL A 17 1.11 0.93 -9.79
N VAL A 18 1.41 0.42 -8.59
CA VAL A 18 2.74 -0.08 -8.24
C VAL A 18 3.19 -1.16 -9.23
N ASP A 19 2.37 -2.19 -9.45
CA ASP A 19 2.68 -3.30 -10.34
C ASP A 19 2.83 -2.84 -11.80
N LYS A 20 1.90 -2.01 -12.28
CA LYS A 20 1.91 -1.52 -13.67
C LYS A 20 3.14 -0.67 -13.98
N HIS A 21 3.53 0.18 -13.04
CA HIS A 21 4.60 1.17 -13.25
C HIS A 21 5.93 0.77 -12.61
N GLN A 22 5.99 -0.41 -11.99
CA GLN A 22 7.17 -0.91 -11.29
C GLN A 22 7.69 0.15 -10.31
N VAL A 23 6.80 0.67 -9.46
CA VAL A 23 7.13 1.72 -8.51
C VAL A 23 8.10 1.18 -7.46
N ASN A 24 9.20 1.90 -7.22
CA ASN A 24 10.21 1.50 -6.23
C ASN A 24 9.99 2.14 -4.85
N ILE A 25 9.40 3.33 -4.82
CA ILE A 25 9.18 4.10 -3.59
C ILE A 25 7.72 4.50 -3.53
N PHE A 26 7.04 4.12 -2.45
CA PHE A 26 5.65 4.50 -2.20
C PHE A 26 5.58 5.36 -0.93
N TYR A 27 4.97 6.55 -1.06
CA TYR A 27 4.90 7.55 0.00
C TYR A 27 3.46 8.02 0.15
N THR A 28 2.88 7.88 1.34
CA THR A 28 1.47 8.21 1.59
C THR A 28 1.24 8.68 3.04
N ALA A 29 0.01 9.06 3.37
CA ALA A 29 -0.37 9.42 4.74
C ALA A 29 -0.93 8.21 5.51
N PRO A 30 -0.72 8.11 6.84
CA PRO A 30 -1.34 7.09 7.70
C PRO A 30 -2.86 6.96 7.56
N THR A 31 -3.59 8.06 7.33
CA THR A 31 -5.04 8.02 7.07
C THR A 31 -5.37 7.18 5.84
N ALA A 32 -4.57 7.27 4.77
CA ALA A 32 -4.77 6.41 3.60
C ALA A 32 -4.43 4.95 3.91
N ILE A 33 -3.38 4.69 4.68
CA ILE A 33 -3.01 3.33 5.11
C ILE A 33 -4.15 2.70 5.90
N ARG A 34 -4.71 3.41 6.89
CA ARG A 34 -5.84 2.93 7.70
C ARG A 34 -7.11 2.71 6.87
N ALA A 35 -7.38 3.60 5.91
CA ALA A 35 -8.52 3.41 5.01
C ALA A 35 -8.37 2.14 4.15
N LEU A 36 -7.17 1.87 3.65
CA LEU A 36 -6.88 0.64 2.90
C LEU A 36 -6.95 -0.61 3.79
N MET A 37 -6.40 -0.55 5.01
CA MET A 37 -6.50 -1.61 6.01
C MET A 37 -7.96 -1.93 6.34
N SER A 38 -8.82 -0.92 6.46
CA SER A 38 -10.27 -1.14 6.71
C SER A 38 -11.01 -1.80 5.56
N ALA A 39 -10.43 -1.80 4.34
CA ALA A 39 -11.00 -2.48 3.18
C ALA A 39 -10.65 -3.98 3.13
N GLY A 40 -9.88 -4.49 4.10
CA GLY A 40 -9.44 -5.88 4.19
C GLY A 40 -8.18 -6.19 3.38
N ASP A 41 -7.72 -7.44 3.48
CA ASP A 41 -6.42 -7.87 2.95
C ASP A 41 -6.48 -8.46 1.53
N ASP A 42 -7.67 -8.86 1.06
CA ASP A 42 -7.84 -9.44 -0.28
C ASP A 42 -7.32 -8.52 -1.40
N PRO A 43 -7.60 -7.20 -1.41
CA PRO A 43 -7.16 -6.31 -2.49
C PRO A 43 -5.65 -6.16 -2.59
N VAL A 44 -4.94 -6.26 -1.45
CA VAL A 44 -3.50 -6.10 -1.35
C VAL A 44 -2.80 -7.42 -1.67
N THR A 45 -3.30 -8.54 -1.14
CA THR A 45 -2.75 -9.88 -1.41
C THR A 45 -2.98 -10.37 -2.84
N SER A 46 -3.94 -9.79 -3.57
CA SER A 46 -4.15 -10.08 -5.00
C SER A 46 -3.16 -9.41 -5.95
N THR A 47 -2.10 -8.76 -5.44
CA THR A 47 -1.12 -7.99 -6.24
C THR A 47 0.32 -8.30 -5.81
N SER A 48 1.31 -8.05 -6.68
CA SER A 48 2.70 -8.47 -6.42
C SER A 48 3.46 -7.47 -5.55
N ARG A 49 3.58 -6.23 -6.03
CA ARG A 49 4.32 -5.11 -5.43
C ARG A 49 5.81 -5.38 -5.24
N SER A 50 6.35 -6.37 -5.95
CA SER A 50 7.75 -6.82 -5.88
C SER A 50 8.78 -5.78 -6.31
N SER A 51 8.36 -4.67 -6.96
CA SER A 51 9.22 -3.54 -7.28
C SER A 51 9.51 -2.63 -6.07
N LEU A 52 8.67 -2.66 -5.02
CA LEU A 52 8.82 -1.77 -3.87
C LEU A 52 10.10 -2.05 -3.10
N ARG A 53 10.76 -0.98 -2.69
CA ARG A 53 12.01 -0.99 -1.89
C ARG A 53 11.90 -0.11 -0.66
N LEU A 54 11.13 0.97 -0.76
CA LEU A 54 10.94 1.90 0.34
C LEU A 54 9.47 2.30 0.46
N LEU A 55 8.95 2.14 1.66
CA LEU A 55 7.66 2.66 2.08
C LEU A 55 7.90 3.83 3.02
N GLY A 56 7.22 4.93 2.76
CA GLY A 56 7.21 6.04 3.70
C GLY A 56 5.82 6.52 4.02
N SER A 57 5.75 7.23 5.15
CA SER A 57 4.55 7.72 5.79
C SER A 57 4.78 9.16 6.23
N VAL A 58 3.80 10.04 6.04
CA VAL A 58 3.93 11.47 6.36
C VAL A 58 2.62 12.13 6.78
N GLY A 59 2.72 13.26 7.46
CA GLY A 59 1.62 14.17 7.77
C GLY A 59 1.04 13.97 9.16
N GLU A 60 1.03 12.75 9.67
CA GLU A 60 0.54 12.41 11.02
C GLU A 60 1.30 11.18 11.58
N PRO A 61 1.21 10.92 12.89
CA PRO A 61 1.75 9.70 13.47
C PRO A 61 1.03 8.44 12.95
N ILE A 62 1.80 7.41 12.67
CA ILE A 62 1.28 6.06 12.39
C ILE A 62 1.20 5.27 13.69
N ASN A 63 0.10 4.56 13.92
CA ASN A 63 -0.02 3.66 15.07
C ASN A 63 0.71 2.32 14.78
N PRO A 64 1.06 1.55 15.82
CA PRO A 64 1.80 0.30 15.64
C PRO A 64 1.11 -0.72 14.73
N GLU A 65 -0.20 -0.89 14.87
CA GLU A 65 -1.00 -1.84 14.07
C GLU A 65 -0.97 -1.50 12.57
N ALA A 66 -1.21 -0.25 12.19
CA ALA A 66 -1.17 0.15 10.79
C ALA A 66 0.26 0.09 10.23
N TRP A 67 1.28 0.34 11.06
CA TRP A 67 2.67 0.16 10.65
C TRP A 67 3.00 -1.31 10.38
N GLU A 68 2.60 -2.21 11.27
CA GLU A 68 2.81 -3.64 11.12
C GLU A 68 2.10 -4.18 9.87
N TRP A 69 0.86 -3.77 9.63
CA TRP A 69 0.11 -4.10 8.41
C TRP A 69 0.81 -3.55 7.16
N TYR A 70 1.23 -2.29 7.18
CA TYR A 70 1.87 -1.62 6.05
C TYR A 70 3.23 -2.25 5.72
N TYR A 71 4.02 -2.61 6.73
CA TYR A 71 5.30 -3.27 6.51
C TYR A 71 5.12 -4.72 6.05
N THR A 72 4.30 -5.50 6.76
CA THR A 72 4.17 -6.95 6.54
C THR A 72 3.49 -7.25 5.22
N LEU A 73 2.31 -6.67 4.98
CA LEU A 73 1.56 -7.02 3.77
C LEU A 73 2.11 -6.38 2.51
N TRP A 74 2.79 -5.24 2.57
CA TRP A 74 3.27 -4.56 1.36
C TRP A 74 4.71 -4.89 0.99
N VAL A 75 5.57 -5.23 1.96
CA VAL A 75 7.00 -5.52 1.70
C VAL A 75 7.29 -7.02 1.73
N MET A 76 6.67 -7.79 2.62
CA MET A 76 7.08 -9.18 2.87
C MET A 76 6.36 -10.25 2.02
N VAL A 77 5.68 -9.89 0.93
CA VAL A 77 5.05 -10.88 0.02
C VAL A 77 6.05 -11.44 -1.02
N ALA A 78 7.30 -11.60 -0.62
CA ALA A 78 8.25 -12.54 -1.23
C ALA A 78 9.05 -13.12 -0.05
N ALA A 79 8.98 -14.40 0.32
CA ALA A 79 8.75 -15.65 -0.41
C ALA A 79 8.54 -16.80 0.63
N PRO A 80 8.28 -18.07 0.26
CA PRO A 80 7.95 -18.64 -1.06
C PRO A 80 6.45 -18.97 -1.27
#